data_AF-M7AFF6-F1
#
_entry.id   AF-M7AFF6-F1
#
_cell.length_a   1.000
_cell.length_b   1.000
_cell.length_c   1.000
_cell.angle_alpha   90.00
_cell.angle_beta   90.00
_cell.angle_gamma   90.00
#
_symmetry.space_group_name_H-M   'P 1'
#
loop_
_entity.id
_entity.type
_entity.pdbx_description
1 polymer ?
#
loop_
_entity_poly.entity_id
_entity_poly.type
_entity_poly.pdbx_seq_one_letter_code
_entity_poly.pdbx_strand_id
1 'polypeptide(L)' 'MAEVAILKIDGKEYELPIVIGTEKEKAIDISKLRQQTGYVTLDNGYLNT' A
#
# COMPACT_ATOMS: atom_id res chain seq x y z
N MET A 1 2.54 -17.98 3.62
CA MET A 1 1.41 -17.03 3.65
C MET A 1 1.90 -15.72 3.05
N ALA A 2 1.10 -15.04 2.23
CA ALA A 2 1.46 -13.71 1.73
C ALA A 2 1.43 -12.73 2.91
N GLU A 3 2.44 -11.88 3.04
CA GLU A 3 2.49 -10.84 4.06
C GLU A 3 1.59 -9.67 3.62
N VAL A 4 0.83 -9.09 4.54
CA VAL A 4 -0.12 -8.01 4.24
C VAL A 4 0.03 -6.89 5.28
N ALA A 5 -0.14 -5.65 4.83
CA ALA A 5 -0.29 -4.47 5.66
C ALA A 5 -1.79 -4.16 5.84
N ILE A 6 -2.17 -3.65 7.01
CA ILE A 6 -3.55 -3.22 7.29
C ILE A 6 -3.61 -1.70 7.26
N LEU A 7 -4.41 -1.16 6.34
CA LEU A 7 -4.75 0.26 6.27
C LEU A 7 -6.14 0.48 6.85
N LYS A 8 -6.27 1.34 7.87
CA LYS A 8 -7.55 1.69 8.49
C LYS A 8 -7.97 3.10 8.12
N ILE A 9 -9.12 3.25 7.45
CA ILE A 9 -9.68 4.53 7.03
C ILE A 9 -11.18 4.51 7.32
N ASP A 10 -11.70 5.56 7.97
CA ASP A 10 -13.12 5.71 8.32
C ASP A 10 -13.74 4.46 9.00
N GLY A 11 -12.95 3.79 9.85
CA GLY A 11 -13.38 2.58 10.56
C GLY A 11 -13.42 1.30 9.72
N LYS A 12 -13.00 1.34 8.44
CA LYS A 12 -12.83 0.18 7.58
C LYS A 12 -11.37 -0.27 7.52
N GLU A 13 -11.15 -1.57 7.42
CA GLU A 13 -9.83 -2.17 7.27
C GLU A 13 -9.64 -2.67 5.83
N TYR A 14 -8.46 -2.38 5.27
CA TYR A 14 -8.05 -2.78 3.93
C TYR A 14 -6.74 -3.56 4.03
N GLU A 15 -6.71 -4.75 3.45
CA GLU A 15 -5.50 -5.54 3.33
C GLU A 15 -4.75 -5.16 2.06
N LEU A 16 -3.52 -4.69 2.22
CA LEU A 16 -2.62 -4.34 1.12
C LEU A 16 -1.47 -5.36 1.07
N PRO A 17 -1.23 -6.03 -0.06
CA PRO A 17 -0.14 -6.99 -0.17
C PRO A 17 1.21 -6.34 0.10
N ILE A 18 2.10 -7.07 0.77
CA ILE A 18 3.51 -6.71 0.89
C ILE A 18 4.31 -7.50 -0.13
N VAL A 19 5.09 -6.80 -0.94
CA VAL A 19 6.02 -7.36 -1.92
C VAL A 19 7.45 -7.05 -1.50
N ILE A 20 8.38 -7.93 -1.84
CA ILE A 20 9.81 -7.73 -1.56
C ILE A 20 10.52 -7.45 -2.88
N GLY A 21 11.12 -6.27 -2.98
CA GLY A 21 11.88 -5.84 -4.16
C GLY A 21 13.24 -6.54 -4.28
N THR A 22 13.94 -6.32 -5.39
CA THR A 22 15.28 -6.89 -5.64
C THR A 22 16.32 -6.41 -4.63
N GLU A 23 16.16 -5.18 -4.13
CA GLU A 23 16.96 -4.58 -3.04
C GLU A 23 16.56 -5.09 -1.64
N LYS A 24 15.69 -6.11 -1.56
CA LYS A 24 15.18 -6.73 -0.32
C LYS A 24 14.33 -5.80 0.57
N GLU A 25 13.91 -4.67 0.03
CA GLU A 25 12.99 -3.76 0.70
C GLU A 25 11.55 -4.28 0.61
N LYS A 26 10.78 -4.07 1.68
CA LYS A 26 9.35 -4.36 1.71
C LYS A 26 8.60 -3.15 1.14
N ALA A 27 7.80 -3.39 0.10
CA ALA A 27 6.89 -2.40 -0.47
C ALA A 27 5.44 -2.82 -0.27
N ILE A 28 4.55 -1.84 -0.11
CA ILE A 28 3.12 -2.06 0.00
C ILE A 28 2.51 -1.87 -1.38
N ASP A 29 1.86 -2.90 -1.92
CA ASP A 29 1.16 -2.82 -3.20
C ASP A 29 -0.12 -1.99 -3.04
N ILE A 30 -0.06 -0.75 -3.51
CA ILE A 30 -1.18 0.21 -3.52
C ILE A 30 -1.95 0.24 -4.85
N SER A 31 -1.74 -0.72 -5.77
CA SER A 31 -2.36 -0.73 -7.11
C SER A 31 -3.89 -0.66 -7.09
N LYS A 32 -4.52 -1.16 -6.02
CA LYS A 32 -5.97 -1.15 -5.82
C LYS A 32 -6.46 -0.09 -4.83
N LEU A 33 -5.55 0.68 -4.21
CA LEU A 33 -5.86 1.62 -3.13
C LEU A 33 -6.99 2.57 -3.53
N ARG A 34 -6.81 3.32 -4.63
CA ARG A 34 -7.79 4.31 -5.09
C ARG A 34 -9.14 3.69 -5.44
N GLN A 35 -9.15 2.50 -6.03
CA GLN A 35 -10.39 1.79 -6.37
C GLN A 35 -11.16 1.36 -5.12
N GLN A 36 -10.44 0.91 -4.08
CA GLN A 36 -11.04 0.36 -2.86
C GLN A 36 -11.43 1.43 -1.84
N THR A 37 -10.66 2.51 -1.74
CA THR A 37 -10.81 3.52 -0.69
C THR A 37 -11.26 4.88 -1.23
N GLY A 38 -10.98 5.19 -2.51
CA GLY A 38 -11.12 6.54 -3.06
C GLY A 38 -9.94 7.47 -2.73
N TYR A 39 -9.00 7.05 -1.88
CA TYR A 39 -7.81 7.81 -1.49
C TYR A 39 -6.66 7.60 -2.47
N VAL A 40 -5.73 8.55 -2.49
CA VAL A 40 -4.47 8.48 -3.23
C VAL A 40 -3.31 8.70 -2.27
N THR A 41 -2.11 8.25 -2.64
CA THR A 41 -0.89 8.65 -1.94
C THR A 41 -0.53 10.09 -2.30
N LEU A 42 0.05 10.82 -1.35
CA LEU A 42 0.71 12.08 -1.60
C LEU A 42 2.20 11.86 -1.34
N ASP A 43 2.98 11.81 -2.41
CA ASP A 43 4.42 11.59 -2.36
C ASP A 43 5.12 12.61 -3.25
N ASN A 44 5.59 13.68 -2.62
CA ASN A 44 6.20 14.79 -3.36
C ASN A 44 7.49 14.33 -4.02
N GLY A 45 7.48 14.30 -5.35
CA GLY A 45 8.64 13.88 -6.14
C GLY A 45 8.81 12.37 -6.26
N TYR A 46 7.81 11.56 -5.89
CA TYR A 46 7.85 10.09 -6.01
C TYR A 46 9.05 9.45 -5.29
N LEU A 47 9.46 10.00 -4.15
CA LEU A 47 10.65 9.53 -3.41
C LEU A 47 10.39 8.19 -2.67
N ASN A 48 9.13 7.84 -2.46
CA ASN A 48 8.69 6.70 -1.66
C ASN A 48 7.64 5.82 -2.39
N THR A 49 7.47 6.00 -3.70
CA THR A 49 6.45 5.32 -4.52
C THR A 49 7.07 4.61 -5.71
#